data_AF-A0AAV6BLG1-F1
#
_entry.id   AF-A0AAV6BLG1-F1
#
_cell.length_a   1.000
_cell.length_b   1.000
_cell.length_c   1.000
_cell.angle_alpha   90.00
_cell.angle_beta   90.00
_cell.angle_gamma   90.00
#
_symmetry.space_group_name_H-M   'P 1'
#
loop_
_entity.id
_entity.type
_entity.pdbx_description
1 polymer ?
#
loop_
_entity_poly.entity_id
_entity_poly.type
_entity_poly.pdbx_seq_one_letter_code
_entity_poly.pdbx_strand_id
1 'polypeptide(L)'
;MRAVLAAVFLAASQTAPLGVIYDFEWRSAAMLSRYESGDTVTSRGELVGRGRLRLVRLPGGRMHFAFWSPEGNGEGDIVGERLQSVIFSAPLNVGRPAAPPHLTSGAFRPIAGDPERPEMFELAWAEGFICRTAPARCGNVTAWARELSGRATLSRRR
;
A
#
# COMPACT_ATOMS: atom_id res chain seq x y z
N MET A 1 36.37 -46.20 12.36
CA MET A 1 34.97 -46.25 11.88
C MET A 1 34.18 -45.13 12.53
N ARG A 2 33.82 -44.09 11.78
CA ARG A 2 32.89 -43.04 12.22
C ARG A 2 31.91 -42.81 11.08
N ALA A 3 30.71 -43.36 11.23
CA ALA A 3 29.61 -43.11 10.33
C ALA A 3 29.07 -41.70 10.61
N VAL A 4 29.19 -40.80 9.64
CA VAL A 4 28.56 -39.48 9.68
C VAL A 4 27.14 -39.67 9.14
N LEU A 5 26.15 -39.59 10.02
CA LEU A 5 24.74 -39.52 9.62
C LEU A 5 24.47 -38.17 8.96
N ALA A 6 24.18 -38.18 7.66
CA ALA A 6 23.66 -37.04 6.93
C ALA A 6 22.17 -36.89 7.24
N ALA A 7 21.82 -35.87 8.03
CA ALA A 7 20.43 -35.48 8.25
C ALA A 7 19.91 -34.75 7.00
N VAL A 8 19.05 -35.43 6.23
CA VAL A 8 18.28 -34.83 5.14
C VAL A 8 17.18 -33.97 5.76
N PHE A 9 17.40 -32.65 5.82
CA PHE A 9 16.34 -31.70 6.11
C PHE A 9 15.37 -31.66 4.92
N LEU A 10 14.22 -32.33 5.05
CA LEU A 10 13.08 -32.11 4.18
C LEU A 10 12.55 -30.69 4.43
N ALA A 11 12.96 -29.76 3.56
CA ALA A 11 12.33 -28.45 3.48
C ALA A 11 10.88 -28.66 3.06
N ALA A 12 9.96 -28.48 4.01
CA ALA A 12 8.54 -28.42 3.71
C ALA A 12 8.30 -27.17 2.85
N SER A 13 8.12 -27.37 1.54
CA SER A 13 7.66 -26.35 0.62
C SER A 13 6.26 -25.93 1.04
N GLN A 14 6.17 -24.87 1.87
CA GLN A 14 4.91 -24.21 2.13
C GLN A 14 4.38 -23.69 0.80
N THR A 15 3.34 -24.35 0.29
CA THR A 15 2.58 -23.88 -0.86
C THR A 15 1.93 -22.57 -0.42
N ALA A 16 2.54 -21.45 -0.77
CA ALA A 16 1.95 -20.15 -0.54
C ALA A 16 0.55 -20.15 -1.18
N PRO A 17 -0.49 -19.68 -0.48
CA PRO A 17 -1.84 -19.65 -1.03
C PRO A 17 -1.82 -18.97 -2.41
N LEU A 18 -2.33 -19.69 -3.42
CA LEU A 18 -2.37 -19.24 -4.80
C LEU A 18 -3.28 -18.00 -4.88
N GLY A 19 -2.66 -16.82 -4.89
CA GLY A 19 -3.35 -15.55 -5.06
C GLY A 19 -3.91 -15.38 -6.48
N VAL A 20 -4.90 -14.51 -6.62
CA VAL A 20 -5.46 -14.11 -7.91
C VAL A 20 -4.68 -12.91 -8.43
N ILE A 21 -4.33 -12.91 -9.72
CA ILE A 21 -3.53 -11.86 -10.37
C ILE A 21 -4.43 -10.94 -11.19
N TYR A 22 -4.20 -9.64 -11.06
CA TYR A 22 -4.92 -8.57 -11.71
C TYR A 22 -3.94 -7.70 -12.52
N ASP A 23 -4.40 -7.18 -13.65
CA ASP A 23 -3.84 -5.97 -14.24
C ASP A 23 -4.22 -4.79 -13.35
N PHE A 24 -3.25 -3.93 -13.03
CA PHE A 24 -3.44 -2.85 -12.06
C PHE A 24 -2.90 -1.52 -12.59
N GLU A 25 -3.80 -0.56 -12.74
CA GLU A 25 -3.46 0.84 -13.01
C GLU A 25 -3.55 1.62 -11.71
N TRP A 26 -2.53 2.42 -11.41
CA TRP A 26 -2.45 3.09 -10.11
C TRP A 26 -1.83 4.48 -10.20
N ARG A 27 -2.12 5.28 -9.16
CA ARG A 27 -1.61 6.63 -8.94
C ARG A 27 -1.27 6.80 -7.46
N SER A 28 -0.11 7.37 -7.19
CA SER A 28 0.34 7.80 -5.87
C SER A 28 0.65 9.29 -5.91
N ALA A 29 0.06 10.05 -4.99
CA ALA A 29 0.30 11.48 -4.88
C ALA A 29 0.82 11.79 -3.47
N ALA A 30 1.69 12.79 -3.35
CA ALA A 30 2.12 13.28 -2.06
C ALA A 30 2.31 14.80 -2.07
N MET A 31 2.06 15.41 -0.91
CA MET A 31 2.30 16.82 -0.63
C MET A 31 2.99 16.95 0.72
N LEU A 32 3.97 17.85 0.82
CA LEU A 32 4.70 18.15 2.03
C LEU A 32 4.87 19.65 2.16
N SER A 33 4.39 20.20 3.26
CA SER A 33 4.58 21.60 3.64
C SER A 33 5.51 21.70 4.84
N ARG A 34 6.54 22.54 4.71
CA ARG A 34 7.55 22.79 5.75
C ARG A 34 7.72 24.28 5.97
N TYR A 35 8.06 24.64 7.20
CA TYR A 35 8.51 25.99 7.54
C TYR A 35 10.02 26.10 7.33
N GLU A 36 10.42 26.95 6.39
CA GLU A 36 11.81 27.12 5.96
C GLU A 36 12.09 28.62 5.81
N SER A 37 13.15 29.11 6.47
CA SER A 37 13.63 30.49 6.34
C SER A 37 12.59 31.60 6.57
N GLY A 38 11.57 31.36 7.40
CA GLY A 38 10.53 32.34 7.69
C GLY A 38 9.23 32.13 6.91
N ASP A 39 9.23 31.24 5.93
CA ASP A 39 8.10 30.99 5.03
C ASP A 39 7.64 29.53 5.06
N THR A 40 6.44 29.28 4.53
CA THR A 40 5.97 27.91 4.29
C THR A 40 6.26 27.50 2.85
N VAL A 41 7.12 26.51 2.67
CA VAL A 41 7.45 25.90 1.38
C VAL A 41 6.63 24.62 1.22
N THR A 42 6.03 24.43 0.05
CA THR A 42 5.23 23.24 -0.26
C THR A 42 5.76 22.51 -1.49
N SER A 43 6.11 21.25 -1.32
CA SER A 43 6.50 20.33 -2.37
C SER A 43 5.35 19.38 -2.70
N ARG A 44 5.19 19.06 -3.98
CA ARG A 44 4.18 18.11 -4.48
C ARG A 44 4.82 17.16 -5.46
N GLY A 45 4.29 15.95 -5.54
CA GLY A 45 4.73 14.97 -6.51
C GLY A 45 3.64 13.94 -6.81
N GLU A 46 3.80 13.27 -7.94
CA GLU A 46 2.90 12.22 -8.41
C GLU A 46 3.69 11.10 -9.08
N LEU A 47 3.29 9.85 -8.83
CA LEU A 47 3.68 8.67 -9.58
C LEU A 47 2.43 8.04 -10.16
N VAL A 48 2.50 7.62 -11.41
CA VAL A 48 1.46 6.83 -12.07
C VAL A 48 2.11 5.61 -12.67
N GLY A 49 1.42 4.47 -12.64
CA GLY A 49 2.00 3.23 -13.11
C GLY A 49 0.97 2.22 -13.57
N ARG A 50 1.46 1.25 -14.32
CA ARG A 50 0.71 0.06 -14.75
C ARG A 50 1.53 -1.17 -14.43
N GLY A 51 0.92 -2.12 -13.74
CA GLY A 51 1.60 -3.31 -13.31
C GLY A 51 0.64 -4.44 -13.02
N ARG A 52 1.06 -5.30 -12.11
CA ARG A 52 0.26 -6.43 -11.67
C ARG A 52 -0.01 -6.30 -10.19
N LEU A 53 -1.17 -6.78 -9.77
CA LEU A 53 -1.56 -6.89 -8.37
C LEU A 53 -1.95 -8.33 -8.07
N ARG A 54 -1.42 -8.89 -6.99
CA ARG A 54 -1.84 -10.17 -6.44
C ARG A 54 -2.73 -9.95 -5.23
N LEU A 55 -3.90 -10.57 -5.23
CA LEU A 55 -4.82 -10.61 -4.10
C LEU A 55 -4.82 -12.01 -3.51
N VAL A 56 -4.49 -12.12 -2.22
CA VAL A 56 -4.45 -13.37 -1.47
C VAL A 56 -5.50 -13.31 -0.37
N ARG A 57 -6.30 -14.37 -0.24
CA ARG A 57 -7.17 -14.51 0.93
C ARG A 57 -6.38 -15.11 2.09
N LEU A 58 -6.53 -14.51 3.26
CA LEU A 58 -5.95 -14.94 4.51
C LEU A 58 -7.04 -15.53 5.42
N PRO A 59 -6.66 -16.33 6.44
CA PRO A 59 -7.60 -16.79 7.45
C PRO A 59 -8.36 -15.62 8.12
N GLY A 60 -9.60 -15.87 8.51
CA GLY A 60 -10.43 -14.87 9.20
C GLY A 60 -11.06 -13.81 8.30
N GLY A 61 -11.22 -14.08 7.00
CA GLY A 61 -11.91 -13.19 6.06
C GLY A 61 -11.10 -11.95 5.65
N ARG A 62 -9.81 -11.91 5.99
CA ARG A 62 -8.88 -10.86 5.56
C ARG A 62 -8.39 -11.14 4.15
N MET A 63 -8.12 -10.09 3.40
CA MET A 63 -7.36 -10.19 2.15
C MET A 63 -6.09 -9.37 2.25
N HIS A 64 -5.07 -9.78 1.51
CA HIS A 64 -3.82 -9.06 1.37
C HIS A 64 -3.57 -8.81 -0.11
N PHE A 65 -3.26 -7.57 -0.46
CA PHE A 65 -2.83 -7.22 -1.81
C PHE A 65 -1.35 -6.85 -1.81
N ALA A 66 -0.67 -7.23 -2.88
CA ALA A 66 0.65 -6.73 -3.21
C ALA A 66 0.66 -6.38 -4.70
N PHE A 67 1.16 -5.21 -5.07
CA PHE A 67 1.32 -4.80 -6.46
C PHE A 67 2.78 -4.47 -6.78
N TRP A 68 3.11 -4.65 -8.05
CA TRP A 68 4.43 -4.35 -8.58
C TRP A 68 4.34 -3.77 -9.99
N SER A 69 5.05 -2.68 -10.19
CA SER A 69 5.24 -2.02 -11.49
C SER A 69 6.64 -1.40 -11.58
N PRO A 70 7.09 -1.01 -12.79
CA PRO A 70 8.37 -0.32 -12.95
C PRO A 70 8.49 0.98 -12.14
N GLU A 71 7.37 1.68 -11.94
CA GLU A 71 7.32 2.98 -11.27
C GLU A 71 7.22 2.85 -9.74
N GLY A 72 6.85 1.68 -9.23
CA GLY A 72 6.69 1.48 -7.80
C GLY A 72 5.99 0.20 -7.43
N ASN A 73 6.07 -0.11 -6.14
CA ASN A 73 5.44 -1.28 -5.55
C ASN A 73 4.64 -0.85 -4.33
N GLY A 74 3.78 -1.73 -3.87
CA GLY A 74 3.07 -1.53 -2.61
C GLY A 74 2.27 -2.74 -2.19
N GLU A 75 1.81 -2.71 -0.97
CA GLU A 75 1.07 -3.78 -0.33
C GLU A 75 0.15 -3.23 0.75
N GLY A 76 -0.80 -4.04 1.17
CA GLY A 76 -1.69 -3.71 2.26
C GLY A 76 -2.71 -4.80 2.51
N ASP A 77 -3.44 -4.62 3.61
CA ASP A 77 -4.48 -5.54 4.04
C ASP A 77 -5.86 -4.95 3.78
N ILE A 78 -6.84 -5.82 3.55
CA ILE A 78 -8.24 -5.49 3.36
C ILE A 78 -9.05 -6.27 4.39
N VAL A 79 -9.89 -5.56 5.15
CA VAL A 79 -10.82 -6.12 6.14
C VAL A 79 -12.21 -5.58 5.83
N GLY A 80 -13.11 -6.46 5.35
CA GLY A 80 -14.36 -6.02 4.74
C GLY A 80 -14.09 -5.11 3.55
N GLU A 81 -14.62 -3.89 3.58
CA GLU A 81 -14.43 -2.88 2.52
C GLU A 81 -13.35 -1.83 2.86
N ARG A 82 -12.50 -2.07 3.86
CA ARG A 82 -11.48 -1.10 4.31
C ARG A 82 -10.07 -1.60 4.07
N LEU A 83 -9.23 -0.73 3.50
CA LEU A 83 -7.78 -0.96 3.49
C LEU A 83 -7.20 -0.67 4.87
N GLN A 84 -6.13 -1.37 5.22
CA GLN A 84 -5.34 -1.20 6.44
C GLN A 84 -3.86 -1.49 6.14
N SER A 85 -2.96 -0.93 6.97
CA SER A 85 -1.52 -1.21 6.92
C SER A 85 -0.89 -1.03 5.53
N VAL A 86 -1.31 0.01 4.79
CA VAL A 86 -0.91 0.20 3.40
C VAL A 86 0.49 0.83 3.31
N ILE A 87 1.36 0.20 2.54
CA ILE A 87 2.71 0.66 2.22
C ILE A 87 2.83 0.76 0.70
N PHE A 88 3.37 1.86 0.19
CA PHE A 88 3.48 2.09 -1.25
C PHE A 88 4.59 3.07 -1.58
N SER A 89 5.14 2.96 -2.79
CA SER A 89 6.04 3.94 -3.37
C SER A 89 5.35 5.31 -3.44
N ALA A 90 5.96 6.31 -2.83
CA ALA A 90 5.48 7.69 -2.82
C ALA A 90 6.49 8.61 -3.54
N PRO A 91 6.02 9.63 -4.27
CA PRO A 91 6.88 10.57 -4.97
C PRO A 91 7.70 11.47 -4.03
N LEU A 92 7.30 11.56 -2.76
CA LEU A 92 7.95 12.36 -1.72
C LEU A 92 8.05 11.57 -0.43
N ASN A 93 9.12 11.81 0.34
CA ASN A 93 9.25 11.26 1.69
C ASN A 93 8.53 12.17 2.71
N VAL A 94 7.30 11.80 3.07
CA VAL A 94 6.41 12.63 3.90
C VAL A 94 6.11 12.08 5.29
N GLY A 95 6.36 10.79 5.57
CA GLY A 95 5.76 10.04 6.69
C GLY A 95 6.19 10.41 8.12
N ARG A 96 6.73 11.62 8.35
CA ARG A 96 7.08 12.12 9.68
C ARG A 96 6.62 13.58 9.85
N PRO A 97 5.99 13.93 11.00
CA PRO A 97 5.49 13.03 12.05
C PRO A 97 4.44 12.05 11.53
N ALA A 98 4.20 10.93 12.23
CA ALA A 98 3.24 9.92 11.77
C ALA A 98 1.81 10.47 11.71
N ALA A 99 1.00 9.98 10.76
CA ALA A 99 -0.41 10.34 10.67
C ALA A 99 -1.16 9.84 11.92
N PRO A 100 -2.00 10.67 12.55
CA PRO A 100 -2.88 10.19 13.60
C PRO A 100 -3.99 9.30 12.98
N PRO A 101 -4.55 8.32 13.72
CA PRO A 101 -5.49 7.34 13.15
C PRO A 101 -6.71 7.94 12.45
N HIS A 102 -7.20 9.10 12.88
CA HIS A 102 -8.36 9.77 12.28
C HIS A 102 -8.04 10.48 10.94
N LEU A 103 -6.76 10.65 10.61
CA LEU A 103 -6.28 11.15 9.31
C LEU A 103 -5.72 10.03 8.45
N THR A 104 -6.09 8.79 8.73
CA THR A 104 -5.72 7.61 7.95
C THR A 104 -7.00 6.89 7.57
N SER A 105 -7.21 6.68 6.27
CA SER A 105 -8.39 5.97 5.78
C SER A 105 -8.09 5.29 4.45
N GLY A 106 -8.75 4.16 4.22
CA GLY A 106 -8.84 3.60 2.89
C GLY A 106 -10.05 2.71 2.69
N ALA A 107 -10.36 2.49 1.42
CA ALA A 107 -11.56 1.84 0.94
C ALA A 107 -11.22 0.86 -0.20
N PHE A 108 -11.79 -0.34 -0.11
CA PHE A 108 -11.76 -1.37 -1.12
C PHE A 108 -13.18 -1.50 -1.68
N ARG A 109 -13.32 -1.35 -2.99
CA ARG A 109 -14.63 -1.37 -3.65
C ARG A 109 -14.67 -2.41 -4.76
N PRO A 110 -15.29 -3.58 -4.54
CA PRO A 110 -15.66 -4.48 -5.62
C PRO A 110 -16.58 -3.74 -6.61
N ILE A 111 -16.31 -3.89 -7.91
CA ILE A 111 -17.13 -3.29 -8.98
C ILE A 111 -17.96 -4.36 -9.69
N ALA A 112 -17.37 -5.53 -9.92
CA ALA A 112 -18.01 -6.62 -10.64
C ALA A 112 -17.51 -7.97 -10.14
N GLY A 113 -18.35 -9.00 -10.29
CA GLY A 113 -18.08 -10.37 -9.87
C GLY A 113 -18.43 -10.65 -8.40
N ASP A 114 -17.92 -11.76 -7.88
CA ASP A 114 -18.02 -12.13 -6.47
C ASP A 114 -17.27 -11.09 -5.61
N PRO A 115 -17.89 -10.42 -4.62
CA PRO A 115 -17.19 -9.45 -3.76
C PRO A 115 -15.93 -9.99 -3.10
N GLU A 116 -15.90 -11.30 -2.88
CA GLU A 116 -14.77 -11.98 -2.27
C GLU A 116 -13.70 -12.40 -3.30
N ARG A 117 -14.02 -12.38 -4.59
CA ARG A 117 -13.14 -12.67 -5.75
C ARG A 117 -13.58 -11.77 -6.92
N PRO A 118 -13.43 -10.45 -6.79
CA PRO A 118 -13.99 -9.54 -7.76
C PRO A 118 -13.30 -9.72 -9.11
N GLU A 119 -14.04 -9.62 -10.20
CA GLU A 119 -13.45 -9.51 -11.53
C GLU A 119 -12.79 -8.14 -11.72
N MET A 120 -13.30 -7.13 -11.00
CA MET A 120 -12.81 -5.77 -11.02
C MET A 120 -13.05 -5.08 -9.68
N PHE A 121 -12.08 -4.29 -9.23
CA PHE A 121 -12.20 -3.52 -8.00
C PHE A 121 -11.34 -2.26 -8.02
N GLU A 122 -11.61 -1.37 -7.07
CA GLU A 122 -10.80 -0.18 -6.81
C GLU A 122 -10.23 -0.20 -5.40
N LEU A 123 -9.05 0.41 -5.27
CA LEU A 123 -8.38 0.69 -4.01
C LEU A 123 -8.22 2.20 -3.88
N ALA A 124 -8.51 2.73 -2.70
CA ALA A 124 -8.19 4.10 -2.31
C ALA A 124 -7.60 4.10 -0.90
N TRP A 125 -6.52 4.84 -0.70
CA TRP A 125 -5.89 5.07 0.59
C TRP A 125 -5.46 6.53 0.66
N ALA A 126 -5.67 7.15 1.81
CA ALA A 126 -5.18 8.48 2.11
C ALA A 126 -4.69 8.52 3.56
N GLU A 127 -3.55 9.17 3.75
CA GLU A 127 -3.09 9.52 5.08
C GLU A 127 -2.43 10.89 5.10
N GLY A 128 -2.49 11.55 6.26
CA GLY A 128 -1.91 12.86 6.41
C GLY A 128 -1.66 13.28 7.84
N PHE A 129 -1.05 14.43 7.98
CA PHE A 129 -0.70 15.05 9.24
C PHE A 129 -0.82 16.56 9.11
N ILE A 130 -1.25 17.21 10.20
CA ILE A 130 -1.28 18.67 10.33
C ILE A 130 -0.72 19.02 11.70
N CYS A 131 0.33 19.85 11.74
CA CYS A 131 0.86 20.37 12.99
C CYS A 131 -0.12 21.40 13.57
N ARG A 132 -0.71 21.09 14.73
CA ARG A 132 -1.66 21.98 15.42
C ARG A 132 -1.00 22.85 16.51
N THR A 133 0.31 23.07 16.40
CA THR A 133 1.13 23.82 17.35
C THR A 133 2.24 24.56 16.59
N ALA A 134 3.21 25.15 17.31
CA ALA A 134 4.37 25.78 16.70
C ALA A 134 5.14 24.77 15.80
N PRO A 135 5.46 25.10 14.54
CA PRO A 135 6.10 24.17 13.59
C PRO A 135 7.37 23.48 14.10
N ALA A 136 8.15 24.18 14.93
CA ALA A 136 9.36 23.63 15.55
C ALA A 136 9.09 22.36 16.40
N ARG A 137 7.90 22.22 16.99
CA ARG A 137 7.49 21.02 17.74
C ARG A 137 7.19 19.82 16.85
N CYS A 138 7.02 20.06 15.54
CA CYS A 138 6.72 19.06 14.53
C CYS A 138 7.90 18.86 13.55
N GLY A 139 9.12 19.26 13.93
CA GLY A 139 10.30 19.16 13.05
C GLY A 139 10.19 20.07 11.83
N ASN A 140 9.60 21.25 12.00
CA ASN A 140 9.27 22.23 10.96
C ASN A 140 8.32 21.73 9.87
N VAL A 141 7.70 20.57 10.04
CA VAL A 141 6.62 20.10 9.16
C VAL A 141 5.32 20.75 9.58
N THR A 142 4.68 21.49 8.69
CA THR A 142 3.39 22.13 8.95
C THR A 142 2.24 21.21 8.57
N ALA A 143 2.34 20.52 7.44
CA ALA A 143 1.40 19.50 7.02
C ALA A 143 2.04 18.54 6.01
N TRP A 144 1.46 17.35 5.89
CA TRP A 144 1.70 16.49 4.75
C TRP A 144 0.50 15.59 4.47
N ALA A 145 0.39 15.13 3.24
CA ALA A 145 -0.58 14.14 2.81
C ALA A 145 0.06 13.19 1.79
N ARG A 146 -0.34 11.93 1.78
CA ARG A 146 -0.08 11.01 0.68
C ARG A 146 -1.29 10.12 0.42
N GLU A 147 -1.47 9.79 -0.84
CA GLU A 147 -2.63 9.08 -1.35
C GLU A 147 -2.18 8.00 -2.32
N LEU A 148 -2.90 6.88 -2.32
CA LEU A 148 -2.81 5.82 -3.31
C LEU A 148 -4.22 5.58 -3.85
N SER A 149 -4.36 5.52 -5.16
CA SER A 149 -5.58 5.07 -5.82
C SER A 149 -5.23 4.09 -6.92
N GLY A 150 -6.09 3.12 -7.18
CA GLY A 150 -5.89 2.22 -8.32
C GLY A 150 -7.10 1.40 -8.66
N ARG A 151 -7.11 0.90 -9.90
CA ARG A 151 -8.14 0.04 -10.45
C ARG A 151 -7.51 -1.26 -10.91
N ALA A 152 -8.07 -2.36 -10.43
CA ALA A 152 -7.62 -3.71 -10.74
C ALA A 152 -8.66 -4.42 -11.59
N THR A 153 -8.21 -5.14 -12.63
CA THR A 153 -9.03 -6.00 -13.47
C THR A 153 -8.42 -7.38 -13.56
N LEU A 154 -9.23 -8.43 -13.42
CA LEU A 154 -8.76 -9.81 -13.38
C LEU A 154 -7.94 -10.13 -14.63
N SER A 155 -6.69 -10.55 -14.44
CA SER A 155 -5.83 -10.91 -15.56
C SER A 155 -6.38 -12.16 -16.23
N ARG A 156 -6.83 -12.02 -17.48
CA ARG A 156 -7.12 -13.19 -18.31
C ARG A 156 -5.79 -13.89 -18.58
N ARG A 157 -5.66 -15.15 -18.18
CA ARG A 157 -4.54 -15.98 -18.63
C ARG A 157 -4.63 -16.05 -20.16
N ARG A 158 -3.62 -15.53 -20.86
CA ARG A 158 -3.38 -15.87 -22.26
C ARG A 158 -2.60 -17.18 -22.29
#